data_AF-A0A7S4ULJ4-F1
#
_entry.id   AF-A0A7S4ULJ4-F1
#
_cell.length_a   1.000
_cell.length_b   1.000
_cell.length_c   1.000
_cell.angle_alpha   90.00
_cell.angle_beta   90.00
_cell.angle_gamma   90.00
#
_symmetry.space_group_name_H-M   'P 1'
#
loop_
_entity.id
_entity.type
_entity.pdbx_description
1 polymer ?
#
loop_
_entity_poly.entity_id
_entity_poly.type
_entity_poly.pdbx_seq_one_letter_code
_entity_poly.pdbx_strand_id
1 'polypeptide(L)'
;MATLAYTGVRAGGSKEGCLRNDQEFVDVESSDSEAGSDGAARRRPAVQACAVASAAGLGLALALYCFSLFWTGGMWHGRSTPSGGHVGATIGEKVLIAGKPSAPPTLAALPLPPTSAPPVGSMQSPPVPNPLGVSSVQAPGADLHDGNVCGDNEELFGGLCYKQCQLLTGGKDAIRTSPWTCCQSHPCTVNQKLGISARVACTGFAVAGDGSCPHKPGACLQDEELFLGVCYKKCSLLTNDAYPTRVTPATCCAGSGLDCLDFRKDYTSKEFAIGGGAIGRGACQEDEELLMGQCFKRCALLTGNEYPLRLAAATCCKAHSRLPHKRGGVWRLGCLDPRNDKTRASFNTAGDSRPGTVANTRAHLPLNNLTEARSSAAIVHS
;
A
#
# COMPACT_ATOMS: atom_id res chain seq x y z
N MET A 1 4.97 43.60 39.84
CA MET A 1 4.49 44.82 39.20
C MET A 1 4.82 44.76 37.72
N ALA A 2 3.80 44.78 36.86
CA ALA A 2 3.77 45.09 35.42
C ALA A 2 2.82 44.12 34.71
N THR A 3 1.55 44.52 34.73
CA THR A 3 0.41 43.88 34.07
C THR A 3 0.31 44.48 32.67
N LEU A 4 0.23 43.66 31.62
CA LEU A 4 -0.16 44.11 30.27
C LEU A 4 -1.36 43.30 29.79
N ALA A 5 -2.51 43.97 29.80
CA ALA A 5 -3.77 43.53 29.24
C ALA A 5 -3.75 43.70 27.72
N TYR A 6 -4.30 42.74 26.99
CA TYR A 6 -4.55 42.86 25.55
C TYR A 6 -6.06 42.82 25.32
N THR A 7 -6.60 43.96 24.90
CA THR A 7 -8.00 44.16 24.50
C THR A 7 -8.24 43.66 23.08
N GLY A 8 -9.41 43.08 22.86
CA GLY A 8 -9.78 42.40 21.61
C GLY A 8 -10.23 43.28 20.46
N VAL A 9 -10.49 42.62 19.32
CA VAL A 9 -11.32 43.11 18.22
C VAL A 9 -12.22 41.97 17.76
N ARG A 10 -13.54 42.20 17.90
CA ARG A 10 -14.63 41.41 17.30
C ARG A 10 -14.82 41.89 15.86
N ALA A 11 -14.95 40.96 14.91
CA ALA A 11 -15.61 41.22 13.63
C ALA A 11 -16.71 40.18 13.46
N GLY A 12 -17.95 40.65 13.58
CA GLY A 12 -19.15 39.89 13.22
C GLY A 12 -19.44 40.04 11.73
N GLY A 13 -20.01 38.99 11.14
CA GLY A 13 -20.49 38.98 9.76
C GLY A 13 -21.56 37.91 9.61
N SER A 14 -22.80 38.29 9.93
CA SER A 14 -24.02 37.55 9.62
C SER A 14 -24.36 37.69 8.13
N LYS A 15 -24.70 36.58 7.47
CA LYS A 15 -25.70 36.56 6.39
C LYS A 15 -26.48 35.24 6.42
N GLU A 16 -27.74 35.37 6.82
CA GLU A 16 -28.91 34.61 6.38
C GLU A 16 -28.88 34.46 4.84
N GLY A 17 -29.41 33.45 4.16
CA GLY A 17 -30.53 32.54 4.39
C GLY A 17 -31.11 32.24 3.00
N CYS A 18 -31.52 31.00 2.73
CA CYS A 18 -32.47 30.57 1.69
C CYS A 18 -32.55 29.04 1.79
N LEU A 19 -33.50 28.52 2.56
CA LEU A 19 -34.81 28.04 2.08
C LEU A 19 -34.73 26.71 1.32
N ARG A 20 -35.13 25.66 2.05
CA ARG A 20 -36.04 24.56 1.67
C ARG A 20 -36.33 24.41 0.17
N ASN A 21 -36.12 23.20 -0.33
CA ASN A 21 -37.15 22.56 -1.13
C ASN A 21 -37.21 21.08 -0.79
N ASP A 22 -38.28 20.71 -0.09
CA ASP A 22 -38.79 19.36 0.02
C ASP A 22 -39.33 18.98 -1.36
N GLN A 23 -38.80 17.93 -1.99
CA GLN A 23 -39.43 17.33 -3.17
C GLN A 23 -39.86 15.91 -2.84
N GLU A 24 -41.12 15.86 -2.44
CA GLU A 24 -42.05 14.75 -2.43
C GLU A 24 -41.87 13.87 -3.67
N PHE A 25 -41.51 12.60 -3.45
CA PHE A 25 -41.44 11.57 -4.47
C PHE A 25 -42.85 10.99 -4.62
N VAL A 26 -43.54 11.38 -5.69
CA VAL A 26 -44.84 10.81 -6.07
C VAL A 26 -44.58 9.54 -6.88
N ASP A 27 -45.13 8.42 -6.40
CA ASP A 27 -45.28 7.19 -7.15
C ASP A 27 -46.16 7.43 -8.40
N VAL A 28 -45.63 7.10 -9.58
CA VAL A 28 -46.44 6.98 -10.80
C VAL A 28 -46.19 5.59 -11.38
N GLU A 29 -47.06 4.66 -10.98
CA GLU A 29 -47.51 3.57 -11.84
C GLU A 29 -48.30 4.17 -13.01
N SER A 30 -47.87 3.91 -14.25
CA SER A 30 -48.83 3.70 -15.34
C SER A 30 -48.22 2.95 -16.52
N SER A 31 -49.01 1.97 -16.94
CA SER A 31 -48.81 1.03 -18.03
C SER A 31 -49.10 1.66 -19.40
N ASP A 32 -48.53 1.03 -20.42
CA ASP A 32 -49.01 0.82 -21.79
C ASP A 32 -49.55 1.99 -22.65
N SER A 33 -48.97 2.09 -23.87
CA SER A 33 -49.66 2.12 -25.18
C SER A 33 -49.28 3.26 -26.13
N GLU A 34 -48.78 2.82 -27.30
CA GLU A 34 -48.98 3.33 -28.68
C GLU A 34 -48.38 4.67 -29.19
N ALA A 35 -47.57 4.48 -30.24
CA ALA A 35 -47.52 5.17 -31.54
C ALA A 35 -48.03 6.62 -31.69
N GLY A 36 -47.18 7.48 -32.26
CA GLY A 36 -47.60 8.74 -32.87
C GLY A 36 -46.43 9.62 -33.32
N SER A 37 -46.53 10.17 -34.52
CA SER A 37 -45.51 10.82 -35.33
C SER A 37 -45.24 12.31 -34.99
N ASP A 38 -44.21 12.83 -35.67
CA ASP A 38 -43.98 14.22 -36.07
C ASP A 38 -43.29 15.21 -35.11
N GLY A 39 -41.98 15.37 -35.37
CA GLY A 39 -41.38 16.61 -35.85
C GLY A 39 -41.65 17.93 -35.12
N ALA A 40 -40.67 18.42 -34.35
CA ALA A 40 -40.45 19.85 -34.17
C ALA A 40 -39.03 20.22 -33.68
N ALA A 41 -38.36 21.04 -34.50
CA ALA A 41 -37.61 22.24 -34.14
C ALA A 41 -36.53 22.23 -33.02
N ARG A 42 -35.28 22.29 -33.49
CA ARG A 42 -34.15 23.14 -33.02
C ARG A 42 -34.38 23.97 -31.75
N ARG A 43 -33.54 23.74 -30.73
CA ARG A 43 -32.86 24.82 -29.96
C ARG A 43 -31.45 24.37 -29.56
N ARG A 44 -30.44 25.15 -29.97
CA ARG A 44 -29.05 25.05 -29.51
C ARG A 44 -28.94 25.74 -28.14
N PRO A 45 -28.29 25.15 -27.12
CA PRO A 45 -27.87 25.92 -25.97
C PRO A 45 -26.62 26.75 -26.29
N ALA A 46 -26.64 27.99 -25.83
CA ALA A 46 -25.56 28.96 -25.94
C ALA A 46 -24.35 28.50 -25.10
N VAL A 47 -23.18 28.49 -25.75
CA VAL A 47 -21.89 28.28 -25.08
C VAL A 47 -21.50 29.60 -24.41
N GLN A 48 -21.47 29.60 -23.08
CA GLN A 48 -20.92 30.71 -22.30
C GLN A 48 -19.40 30.57 -22.24
N ALA A 49 -18.71 31.50 -22.90
CA ALA A 49 -17.28 31.72 -22.76
C ALA A 49 -17.05 32.93 -21.83
N CYS A 50 -16.20 32.75 -20.81
CA CYS A 50 -15.42 33.74 -20.03
C CYS A 50 -14.93 33.02 -18.77
N ALA A 51 -13.70 33.09 -18.27
CA ALA A 51 -12.59 33.99 -18.55
C ALA A 51 -11.26 33.26 -18.24
N VAL A 52 -10.24 33.48 -19.08
CA VAL A 52 -8.87 33.05 -18.82
C VAL A 52 -8.15 34.23 -18.16
N ALA A 53 -7.85 34.13 -16.86
CA ALA A 53 -7.09 35.13 -16.12
C ALA A 53 -5.64 34.66 -15.88
N SER A 54 -4.73 35.28 -16.64
CA SER A 54 -3.38 35.71 -16.24
C SER A 54 -2.42 34.70 -15.58
N ALA A 55 -1.61 34.02 -16.40
CA ALA A 55 -0.43 33.23 -15.99
C ALA A 55 0.91 34.03 -16.00
N ALA A 56 0.87 35.36 -16.08
CA ALA A 56 2.08 36.18 -16.28
C ALA A 56 2.83 36.61 -14.99
N GLY A 57 2.29 36.32 -13.80
CA GLY A 57 2.86 36.83 -12.52
C GLY A 57 3.91 35.94 -11.84
N LEU A 58 3.95 34.64 -12.14
CA LEU A 58 4.75 33.66 -11.36
C LEU A 58 6.19 33.49 -11.84
N GLY A 59 6.50 33.85 -13.09
CA GLY A 59 7.85 33.67 -13.66
C GLY A 59 8.93 34.59 -13.06
N LEU A 60 8.55 35.81 -12.66
CA LEU A 60 9.52 36.82 -12.23
C LEU A 60 9.98 36.63 -10.77
N ALA A 61 9.14 36.03 -9.92
CA ALA A 61 9.49 35.75 -8.52
C ALA A 61 10.47 34.57 -8.39
N LEU A 62 10.36 33.53 -9.24
CA LEU A 62 11.25 32.38 -9.24
C LEU A 62 12.66 32.71 -9.74
N ALA A 63 12.77 33.59 -10.75
CA ALA A 63 14.07 34.02 -11.28
C ALA A 63 14.91 34.80 -10.24
N LEU A 64 14.26 35.65 -9.43
CA LEU A 64 14.95 36.40 -8.36
C LEU A 64 15.36 35.51 -7.18
N TYR A 65 14.60 34.44 -6.89
CA TYR A 65 14.95 33.49 -5.84
C TYR A 65 16.16 32.61 -6.23
N CYS A 66 16.27 32.19 -7.49
CA CYS A 66 17.42 31.40 -7.95
C CYS A 66 18.73 32.21 -7.96
N PHE A 67 18.68 33.53 -8.22
CA PHE A 67 19.88 34.36 -8.24
C PHE A 67 20.48 34.60 -6.84
N SER A 68 19.67 34.59 -5.78
CA SER A 68 20.17 34.80 -4.40
C SER A 68 20.89 33.58 -3.81
N LEU A 69 20.54 32.36 -4.24
CA LEU A 69 21.19 31.13 -3.79
C LEU A 69 22.59 30.94 -4.39
N PHE A 70 22.87 31.52 -5.55
CA PHE A 70 24.20 31.41 -6.18
C PHE A 70 25.24 32.34 -5.56
N TRP A 71 24.83 33.41 -4.88
CA TRP A 71 25.76 34.39 -4.31
C TRP A 71 26.25 34.06 -2.89
N THR A 72 25.56 33.18 -2.15
CA THR A 72 25.91 32.86 -0.75
C THR A 72 26.68 31.55 -0.56
N GLY A 73 26.86 30.74 -1.61
CA GLY A 73 27.53 29.43 -1.53
C GLY A 73 29.06 29.42 -1.64
N GLY A 74 29.71 30.59 -1.79
CA GLY A 74 31.09 30.68 -2.26
C GLY A 74 32.18 30.95 -1.22
N MET A 75 32.17 30.38 0.00
CA MET A 75 33.32 30.50 0.92
C MET A 75 33.41 29.35 1.95
N TRP A 76 33.74 28.13 1.53
CA TRP A 76 34.28 27.11 2.47
C TRP A 76 35.47 26.39 1.83
N HIS A 77 36.66 26.97 1.97
CA HIS A 77 37.95 26.31 1.72
C HIS A 77 38.51 25.80 3.06
N GLY A 78 38.33 24.52 3.34
CA GLY A 78 38.95 23.83 4.47
C GLY A 78 40.35 23.35 4.11
N ARG A 79 41.37 24.00 4.67
CA ARG A 79 42.79 23.57 4.70
C ARG A 79 42.91 22.18 5.33
N SER A 80 43.52 21.25 4.62
CA SER A 80 43.99 19.97 5.17
C SER A 80 45.48 20.10 5.51
N THR A 81 45.84 19.96 6.79
CA THR A 81 47.21 19.80 7.27
C THR A 81 47.55 18.31 7.39
N PRO A 82 48.74 17.85 6.94
CA PRO A 82 49.18 16.48 7.17
C PRO A 82 50.03 16.41 8.44
N SER A 83 49.57 15.69 9.47
CA SER A 83 50.44 15.28 10.59
C SER A 83 50.86 13.83 10.38
N GLY A 84 52.11 13.67 9.92
CA GLY A 84 52.85 12.42 10.02
C GLY A 84 53.21 12.12 11.48
N GLY A 85 53.16 10.85 11.84
CA GLY A 85 53.53 10.34 13.15
C GLY A 85 53.89 8.87 13.07
N HIS A 86 55.17 8.61 12.76
CA HIS A 86 55.82 7.33 12.99
C HIS A 86 56.00 7.12 14.50
N VAL A 87 55.55 5.99 15.04
CA VAL A 87 56.17 5.36 16.21
C VAL A 87 56.14 3.85 16.01
N GLY A 88 57.31 3.26 15.82
CA GLY A 88 57.52 1.83 15.99
C GLY A 88 57.85 1.52 17.45
N ALA A 89 57.39 0.35 17.92
CA ALA A 89 58.01 -0.36 19.04
C ALA A 89 57.55 -1.83 19.03
N THR A 90 58.46 -2.69 18.60
CA THR A 90 58.56 -4.13 18.90
C THR A 90 58.92 -4.35 20.36
N ILE A 91 58.17 -5.16 21.13
CA ILE A 91 58.55 -6.21 22.13
C ILE A 91 57.18 -6.87 22.49
N GLY A 92 56.89 -8.17 22.50
CA GLY A 92 57.67 -9.37 22.78
C GLY A 92 57.32 -9.89 24.18
N GLU A 93 56.16 -10.53 24.38
CA GLU A 93 55.97 -11.40 25.57
C GLU A 93 54.93 -12.49 25.31
N LYS A 94 55.40 -13.74 25.31
CA LYS A 94 54.59 -14.97 25.39
C LYS A 94 54.27 -15.20 26.87
N VAL A 95 53.01 -15.03 27.26
CA VAL A 95 52.51 -15.54 28.54
C VAL A 95 51.61 -16.75 28.25
N LEU A 96 52.14 -17.94 28.51
CA LEU A 96 51.40 -19.19 28.64
C LEU A 96 50.68 -19.17 29.99
N ILE A 97 49.36 -18.94 29.99
CA ILE A 97 48.51 -19.24 31.15
C ILE A 97 47.71 -20.50 30.85
N ALA A 98 48.12 -21.61 31.48
CA ALA A 98 47.34 -22.82 31.58
C ALA A 98 46.15 -22.57 32.51
N GLY A 99 44.99 -22.25 31.93
CA GLY A 99 43.72 -22.10 32.64
C GLY A 99 43.01 -23.44 32.80
N LYS A 100 42.90 -23.89 34.05
CA LYS A 100 42.12 -25.03 34.53
C LYS A 100 40.61 -24.80 34.28
N PRO A 101 39.83 -25.76 33.75
CA PRO A 101 38.39 -25.57 33.56
C PRO A 101 37.67 -25.62 34.92
N SER A 102 37.20 -24.46 35.39
CA SER A 102 36.26 -24.34 36.51
C SER A 102 34.83 -24.55 36.02
N ALA A 103 34.10 -25.41 36.72
CA ALA A 103 32.70 -25.73 36.51
C ALA A 103 31.78 -24.48 36.48
N PRO A 104 30.65 -24.52 35.75
CA PRO A 104 29.72 -23.40 35.69
C PRO A 104 29.07 -23.14 37.06
N PRO A 105 28.88 -21.86 37.46
CA PRO A 105 28.16 -21.55 38.68
C PRO A 105 26.67 -21.87 38.50
N THR A 106 26.15 -22.69 39.41
CA THR A 106 24.73 -22.89 39.65
C THR A 106 24.08 -21.55 39.97
N LEU A 107 23.26 -21.02 39.07
CA LEU A 107 22.46 -19.83 39.30
C LEU A 107 21.36 -20.18 40.31
N ALA A 108 21.50 -19.66 41.52
CA ALA A 108 20.44 -19.67 42.52
C ALA A 108 19.26 -18.80 42.03
N ALA A 109 18.07 -19.40 41.98
CA ALA A 109 16.83 -18.72 41.66
C ALA A 109 16.52 -17.66 42.72
N LEU A 110 16.42 -16.40 42.31
CA LEU A 110 15.87 -15.32 43.13
C LEU A 110 14.34 -15.42 43.14
N PRO A 111 13.68 -15.27 44.29
CA PRO A 111 12.23 -15.20 44.37
C PRO A 111 11.71 -13.91 43.74
N LEU A 112 10.75 -14.05 42.82
CA LEU A 112 10.02 -12.94 42.21
C LEU A 112 9.18 -12.19 43.27
N PRO A 113 9.13 -10.84 43.24
CA PRO A 113 8.21 -10.08 44.08
C PRO A 113 6.77 -10.21 43.59
N PRO A 114 5.76 -10.21 44.49
CA PRO A 114 4.36 -10.21 44.12
C PRO A 114 3.99 -8.89 43.43
N THR A 115 3.68 -8.94 42.15
CA THR A 115 3.18 -7.80 41.39
C THR A 115 1.67 -7.71 41.58
N SER A 116 1.24 -6.97 42.59
CA SER A 116 -0.16 -6.55 42.74
C SER A 116 -0.38 -5.24 41.96
N ALA A 117 -0.92 -5.34 40.75
CA ALA A 117 -1.42 -4.19 40.01
C ALA A 117 -2.81 -3.77 40.54
N PRO A 118 -3.10 -2.46 40.69
CA PRO A 118 -4.43 -1.99 41.05
C PRO A 118 -5.41 -2.15 39.87
N PRO A 119 -6.72 -2.37 40.15
CA PRO A 119 -7.73 -2.47 39.12
C PRO A 119 -7.93 -1.11 38.42
N VAL A 120 -7.63 -1.07 37.13
CA VAL A 120 -8.01 0.04 36.25
C VAL A 120 -9.53 -0.02 36.07
N GLY A 121 -10.22 0.96 36.62
CA GLY A 121 -11.67 1.13 36.47
C GLY A 121 -12.03 1.33 35.00
N SER A 122 -12.82 0.40 34.48
CA SER A 122 -13.47 0.48 33.17
C SER A 122 -14.48 1.63 33.20
N MET A 123 -14.13 2.77 32.60
CA MET A 123 -15.12 3.78 32.22
C MET A 123 -15.89 3.26 31.01
N GLN A 124 -17.02 2.60 31.28
CA GLN A 124 -18.02 2.30 30.27
C GLN A 124 -18.58 3.62 29.74
N SER A 125 -18.28 3.93 28.48
CA SER A 125 -18.99 4.95 27.73
C SER A 125 -20.46 4.50 27.55
N PRO A 126 -21.44 5.41 27.63
CA PRO A 126 -22.83 5.05 27.40
C PRO A 126 -23.01 4.47 25.99
N PRO A 127 -23.82 3.41 25.83
CA PRO A 127 -24.08 2.82 24.52
C PRO A 127 -24.77 3.84 23.63
N VAL A 128 -24.07 4.29 22.59
CA VAL A 128 -24.70 5.03 21.49
C VAL A 128 -25.53 3.99 20.72
N PRO A 129 -26.85 4.17 20.57
CA PRO A 129 -27.67 3.28 19.77
C PRO A 129 -27.19 3.36 18.31
N ASN A 130 -26.60 2.27 17.83
CA ASN A 130 -26.23 2.09 16.43
C ASN A 130 -27.49 2.23 15.56
N PRO A 131 -27.56 3.21 14.65
CA PRO A 131 -28.60 3.21 13.63
C PRO A 131 -28.33 2.00 12.72
N LEU A 132 -29.31 1.10 12.68
CA LEU A 132 -29.58 0.08 11.66
C LEU A 132 -28.33 -0.45 10.92
N GLY A 133 -27.92 -1.65 11.34
CA GLY A 133 -26.84 -2.43 10.76
C GLY A 133 -26.94 -2.56 9.25
N VAL A 134 -26.24 -1.67 8.54
CA VAL A 134 -25.58 -2.04 7.30
C VAL A 134 -24.41 -2.89 7.75
N SER A 135 -24.60 -4.22 7.79
CA SER A 135 -23.47 -5.15 7.77
C SER A 135 -22.52 -4.61 6.71
N SER A 136 -21.31 -4.20 7.12
CA SER A 136 -20.26 -3.90 6.16
C SER A 136 -20.14 -5.16 5.31
N VAL A 137 -20.71 -5.14 4.10
CA VAL A 137 -20.64 -6.25 3.15
C VAL A 137 -19.15 -6.37 2.85
N GLN A 138 -18.49 -7.28 3.56
CA GLN A 138 -17.04 -7.48 3.57
C GLN A 138 -16.62 -8.03 2.22
N ALA A 139 -16.51 -7.16 1.20
CA ALA A 139 -16.40 -7.50 -0.22
C ALA A 139 -16.95 -8.91 -0.51
N PRO A 140 -16.47 -9.68 -1.46
CA PRO A 140 -16.33 -11.12 -1.17
C PRO A 140 -14.85 -11.48 -1.04
N GLY A 141 -14.56 -12.64 -0.46
CA GLY A 141 -13.21 -13.18 -0.57
C GLY A 141 -12.82 -13.20 -2.06
N ALA A 142 -11.57 -12.91 -2.37
CA ALA A 142 -11.03 -13.33 -3.66
C ALA A 142 -10.18 -14.54 -3.32
N ASP A 143 -10.68 -15.74 -3.58
CA ASP A 143 -9.84 -16.92 -3.47
C ASP A 143 -8.93 -16.99 -4.69
N LEU A 144 -7.78 -16.30 -4.64
CA LEU A 144 -6.82 -16.29 -5.75
C LEU A 144 -6.16 -17.67 -5.99
N HIS A 145 -6.54 -18.72 -5.26
CA HIS A 145 -6.01 -20.08 -5.39
C HIS A 145 -6.88 -21.01 -6.23
N ASP A 146 -8.10 -20.62 -6.60
CA ASP A 146 -9.00 -21.44 -7.44
C ASP A 146 -8.70 -21.32 -8.95
N GLY A 147 -7.73 -20.48 -9.32
CA GLY A 147 -7.38 -20.17 -10.70
C GLY A 147 -8.20 -19.03 -11.32
N ASN A 148 -9.16 -18.47 -10.58
CA ASN A 148 -9.83 -17.22 -10.92
C ASN A 148 -8.89 -16.05 -10.60
N VAL A 149 -8.82 -15.10 -11.53
CA VAL A 149 -7.97 -13.91 -11.41
C VAL A 149 -8.76 -12.68 -10.94
N CYS A 150 -10.07 -12.83 -10.80
CA CYS A 150 -11.03 -11.85 -10.34
C CYS A 150 -11.64 -12.30 -8.99
N GLY A 151 -12.38 -11.42 -8.31
CA GLY A 151 -13.07 -11.80 -7.07
C GLY A 151 -14.16 -12.88 -7.29
N ASP A 152 -14.63 -13.50 -6.21
CA ASP A 152 -15.60 -14.61 -6.27
C ASP A 152 -16.94 -14.21 -6.94
N ASN A 153 -17.29 -12.93 -6.88
CA ASN A 153 -18.49 -12.36 -7.51
C ASN A 153 -18.21 -11.70 -8.87
N GLU A 154 -17.03 -11.94 -9.43
CA GLU A 154 -16.56 -11.37 -10.67
C GLU A 154 -16.20 -12.43 -11.71
N GLU A 155 -16.14 -12.02 -12.96
CA GLU A 155 -15.72 -12.79 -14.11
C GLU A 155 -14.75 -11.98 -14.97
N LEU A 156 -13.77 -12.67 -15.55
CA LEU A 156 -12.81 -12.08 -16.46
C LEU A 156 -13.44 -11.90 -17.85
N PHE A 157 -13.53 -10.66 -18.34
CA PHE A 157 -13.95 -10.37 -19.69
C PHE A 157 -13.14 -9.22 -20.29
N GLY A 158 -12.61 -9.38 -21.50
CA GLY A 158 -11.82 -8.33 -22.16
C GLY A 158 -10.60 -7.85 -21.35
N GLY A 159 -10.06 -8.68 -20.47
CA GLY A 159 -8.92 -8.33 -19.60
C GLY A 159 -9.27 -7.47 -18.38
N LEU A 160 -10.56 -7.33 -18.05
CA LEU A 160 -11.05 -6.69 -16.83
C LEU A 160 -11.96 -7.65 -16.06
N CYS A 161 -12.07 -7.43 -14.75
CA CYS A 161 -12.97 -8.13 -13.86
C CYS A 161 -14.29 -7.35 -13.77
N TYR A 162 -15.35 -8.01 -14.22
CA TYR A 162 -16.72 -7.51 -14.16
C TYR A 162 -17.52 -8.35 -13.17
N LYS A 163 -18.57 -7.80 -12.58
CA LYS A 163 -19.54 -8.60 -11.83
C LYS A 163 -20.12 -9.70 -12.72
N GLN A 164 -20.25 -10.91 -12.18
CA GLN A 164 -20.78 -12.04 -12.93
C GLN A 164 -22.19 -11.74 -13.48
N CYS A 165 -22.40 -12.04 -14.76
CA CYS A 165 -23.70 -11.93 -15.42
C CYS A 165 -24.80 -12.70 -14.69
N GLN A 166 -24.48 -13.86 -14.10
CA GLN A 166 -25.39 -14.61 -13.24
C GLN A 166 -25.88 -13.78 -12.04
N LEU A 167 -25.01 -13.02 -11.39
CA LEU A 167 -25.39 -12.16 -10.26
C LEU A 167 -26.15 -10.91 -10.72
N LEU A 168 -25.74 -10.30 -11.83
CA LEU A 168 -26.38 -9.10 -12.39
C LEU A 168 -27.82 -9.35 -12.84
N THR A 169 -28.14 -10.57 -13.28
CA THR A 169 -29.44 -10.91 -13.87
C THR A 169 -30.29 -11.84 -12.99
N GLY A 170 -29.85 -12.10 -11.75
CA GLY A 170 -30.55 -13.02 -10.85
C GLY A 170 -30.62 -14.45 -11.41
N GLY A 171 -29.58 -14.87 -12.12
CA GLY A 171 -29.42 -16.21 -12.68
C GLY A 171 -30.04 -16.44 -14.06
N LYS A 172 -30.73 -15.45 -14.64
CA LYS A 172 -31.43 -15.61 -15.92
C LYS A 172 -30.50 -15.58 -17.13
N ASP A 173 -29.56 -14.64 -17.14
CA ASP A 173 -28.61 -14.42 -18.24
C ASP A 173 -27.19 -14.60 -17.71
N ALA A 174 -26.69 -15.84 -17.66
CA ALA A 174 -25.42 -16.16 -17.00
C ALA A 174 -24.18 -15.94 -17.87
N ILE A 175 -24.33 -15.79 -19.19
CA ILE A 175 -23.20 -15.75 -20.13
C ILE A 175 -22.92 -14.30 -20.53
N ARG A 176 -21.70 -13.83 -20.31
CA ARG A 176 -21.26 -12.50 -20.76
C ARG A 176 -20.85 -12.50 -22.23
N THR A 177 -21.35 -11.52 -23.00
CA THR A 177 -21.00 -11.35 -24.42
C THR A 177 -20.30 -10.02 -24.71
N SER A 178 -20.48 -9.02 -23.86
CA SER A 178 -19.79 -7.72 -23.94
C SER A 178 -19.65 -7.09 -22.55
N PRO A 179 -19.02 -5.92 -22.40
CA PRO A 179 -19.03 -5.18 -21.13
C PRO A 179 -20.44 -4.83 -20.64
N TRP A 180 -21.44 -4.75 -21.52
CA TRP A 180 -22.80 -4.28 -21.20
C TRP A 180 -23.92 -5.29 -21.50
N THR A 181 -23.59 -6.51 -21.95
CA THR A 181 -24.58 -7.52 -22.36
C THR A 181 -24.34 -8.88 -21.74
N CYS A 182 -25.43 -9.50 -21.29
CA CYS A 182 -25.50 -10.89 -20.84
C CYS A 182 -26.50 -11.67 -21.70
N CYS A 183 -26.35 -12.98 -21.85
CA CYS A 183 -27.31 -13.87 -22.53
C CYS A 183 -27.64 -15.11 -21.69
N GLN A 184 -28.84 -15.66 -21.94
CA GLN A 184 -29.35 -16.84 -21.25
C GLN A 184 -28.67 -18.15 -21.70
N SER A 185 -28.44 -18.32 -22.99
CA SER A 185 -27.92 -19.56 -23.59
C SER A 185 -27.23 -19.31 -24.92
N HIS A 186 -26.35 -20.23 -25.35
CA HIS A 186 -25.77 -20.20 -26.68
C HIS A 186 -26.76 -20.77 -27.72
N PRO A 187 -26.80 -20.22 -28.94
CA PRO A 187 -26.07 -19.05 -29.41
C PRO A 187 -26.69 -17.73 -28.91
N CYS A 188 -25.85 -16.77 -28.52
CA CYS A 188 -26.29 -15.48 -27.97
C CYS A 188 -26.73 -14.51 -29.06
N THR A 189 -27.88 -14.77 -29.69
CA THR A 189 -28.41 -13.97 -30.82
C THR A 189 -29.55 -13.06 -30.37
N VAL A 190 -30.73 -13.61 -30.10
CA VAL A 190 -31.94 -12.86 -29.75
C VAL A 190 -32.23 -12.80 -28.24
N ASN A 191 -31.48 -13.56 -27.44
CA ASN A 191 -31.63 -13.70 -26.00
C ASN A 191 -30.59 -12.88 -25.21
N GLN A 192 -30.19 -11.72 -25.76
CA GLN A 192 -29.27 -10.81 -25.09
C GLN A 192 -30.04 -9.74 -24.30
N LYS A 193 -29.63 -9.53 -23.05
CA LYS A 193 -30.10 -8.43 -22.22
C LYS A 193 -29.05 -7.33 -22.21
N LEU A 194 -29.46 -6.12 -22.58
CA LEU A 194 -28.63 -4.92 -22.57
C LEU A 194 -28.84 -4.15 -21.26
N GLY A 195 -27.77 -3.93 -20.52
CA GLY A 195 -27.77 -3.16 -19.27
C GLY A 195 -26.92 -1.89 -19.40
N ILE A 196 -27.40 -0.91 -20.16
CA ILE A 196 -26.76 0.42 -20.28
C ILE A 196 -27.55 1.42 -19.45
N SER A 197 -26.89 2.13 -18.53
CA SER A 197 -27.46 3.32 -17.88
C SER A 197 -27.05 4.60 -18.63
N ALA A 198 -27.60 5.74 -18.22
CA ALA A 198 -27.31 7.05 -18.82
C ALA A 198 -25.80 7.42 -18.82
N ARG A 199 -24.99 6.76 -17.98
CA ARG A 199 -23.53 6.85 -17.98
C ARG A 199 -22.94 5.58 -18.59
N VAL A 200 -22.28 5.71 -19.73
CA VAL A 200 -21.71 4.58 -20.50
C VAL A 200 -20.65 3.80 -19.70
N ALA A 201 -19.94 4.46 -18.78
CA ALA A 201 -18.91 3.86 -17.96
C ALA A 201 -19.42 3.56 -16.53
N CYS A 202 -19.08 2.37 -16.03
CA CYS A 202 -19.24 1.97 -14.62
C CYS A 202 -20.70 1.95 -14.13
N THR A 203 -21.64 1.57 -15.00
CA THR A 203 -23.05 1.39 -14.62
C THR A 203 -23.66 0.19 -15.32
N GLY A 204 -24.87 -0.18 -14.91
CA GLY A 204 -25.60 -1.30 -15.50
C GLY A 204 -24.82 -2.60 -15.37
N PHE A 205 -24.47 -3.24 -16.50
CA PHE A 205 -23.70 -4.48 -16.51
C PHE A 205 -22.17 -4.28 -16.58
N ALA A 206 -21.72 -3.04 -16.78
CA ALA A 206 -20.31 -2.68 -16.82
C ALA A 206 -19.79 -2.23 -15.45
N VAL A 207 -20.01 -3.06 -14.43
CA VAL A 207 -19.58 -2.81 -13.04
C VAL A 207 -18.75 -3.98 -12.50
N ALA A 208 -17.90 -3.73 -11.53
CA ALA A 208 -17.19 -4.71 -10.72
C ALA A 208 -18.13 -5.37 -9.68
N GLY A 209 -17.65 -6.38 -8.97
CA GLY A 209 -18.43 -7.16 -8.01
C GLY A 209 -19.09 -6.30 -6.92
N ASP A 210 -18.38 -5.28 -6.46
CA ASP A 210 -18.79 -4.27 -5.47
C ASP A 210 -19.66 -3.14 -6.05
N GLY A 211 -19.89 -3.13 -7.36
CA GLY A 211 -20.62 -2.07 -8.07
C GLY A 211 -19.74 -0.90 -8.54
N SER A 212 -18.43 -0.95 -8.30
CA SER A 212 -17.48 0.04 -8.80
C SER A 212 -17.16 -0.17 -10.29
N CYS A 213 -16.21 0.59 -10.83
CA CYS A 213 -15.74 0.40 -12.19
C CYS A 213 -15.00 -0.95 -12.34
N PRO A 214 -15.18 -1.67 -13.47
CA PRO A 214 -14.40 -2.86 -13.77
C PRO A 214 -12.90 -2.57 -13.69
N HIS A 215 -12.16 -3.43 -12.99
CA HIS A 215 -10.72 -3.27 -12.78
C HIS A 215 -9.93 -4.37 -13.48
N LYS A 216 -8.62 -4.20 -13.60
CA LYS A 216 -7.77 -5.28 -14.12
C LYS A 216 -7.71 -6.45 -13.13
N PRO A 217 -7.49 -7.68 -13.60
CA PRO A 217 -7.21 -8.82 -12.75
C PRO A 217 -6.05 -8.55 -11.80
N GLY A 218 -6.11 -9.14 -10.61
CA GLY A 218 -5.20 -8.79 -9.52
C GLY A 218 -5.62 -7.52 -8.78
N ALA A 219 -6.92 -7.28 -8.62
CA ALA A 219 -7.36 -6.43 -7.53
C ALA A 219 -6.86 -7.02 -6.21
N CYS A 220 -6.51 -6.11 -5.30
CA CYS A 220 -5.93 -6.48 -4.02
C CYS A 220 -6.95 -7.24 -3.17
N LEU A 221 -6.47 -8.17 -2.35
CA LEU A 221 -7.30 -8.87 -1.38
C LEU A 221 -8.00 -7.88 -0.43
N GLN A 222 -9.02 -8.33 0.30
CA GLN A 222 -9.73 -7.46 1.23
C GLN A 222 -8.84 -6.86 2.32
N ASP A 223 -7.79 -7.58 2.70
CA ASP A 223 -6.80 -7.13 3.68
C ASP A 223 -5.64 -6.37 3.01
N GLU A 224 -5.76 -6.07 1.72
CA GLU A 224 -4.80 -5.33 0.91
C GLU A 224 -5.38 -4.03 0.33
N GLU A 225 -4.49 -3.13 -0.06
CA GLU A 225 -4.75 -1.88 -0.76
C GLU A 225 -3.84 -1.76 -1.98
N LEU A 226 -4.38 -1.18 -3.06
CA LEU A 226 -3.63 -0.94 -4.29
C LEU A 226 -2.85 0.36 -4.16
N PHE A 227 -1.53 0.28 -4.19
CA PHE A 227 -0.66 1.45 -4.18
C PHE A 227 0.35 1.36 -5.34
N LEU A 228 0.31 2.33 -6.26
CA LEU A 228 1.15 2.36 -7.46
C LEU A 228 1.08 1.06 -8.30
N GLY A 229 -0.09 0.43 -8.37
CA GLY A 229 -0.29 -0.79 -9.17
C GLY A 229 0.21 -2.08 -8.51
N VAL A 230 0.61 -2.03 -7.23
CA VAL A 230 1.01 -3.19 -6.43
C VAL A 230 0.09 -3.29 -5.21
N CYS A 231 -0.27 -4.52 -4.86
CA CYS A 231 -1.09 -4.80 -3.68
C CYS A 231 -0.22 -4.93 -2.42
N TYR A 232 -0.56 -4.15 -1.41
CA TYR A 232 0.08 -4.18 -0.11
C TYR A 232 -0.95 -4.45 0.96
N LYS A 233 -0.56 -5.11 2.05
CA LYS A 233 -1.43 -5.23 3.23
C LYS A 233 -1.85 -3.84 3.71
N LYS A 234 -3.13 -3.66 4.07
CA LYS A 234 -3.66 -2.36 4.48
C LYS A 234 -2.89 -1.78 5.66
N CYS A 235 -2.55 -0.49 5.56
CA CYS A 235 -1.89 0.26 6.62
C CYS A 235 -2.68 0.25 7.94
N SER A 236 -4.02 0.28 7.88
CA SER A 236 -4.90 0.07 9.04
C SER A 236 -4.65 -1.26 9.75
N LEU A 237 -4.52 -2.35 9.00
CA LEU A 237 -4.27 -3.68 9.58
C LEU A 237 -2.86 -3.82 10.13
N LEU A 238 -1.87 -3.25 9.45
CA LEU A 238 -0.47 -3.31 9.85
C LEU A 238 -0.16 -2.51 11.12
N THR A 239 -0.95 -1.47 11.38
CA THR A 239 -0.69 -0.51 12.48
C THR A 239 -1.77 -0.49 13.54
N ASN A 240 -2.73 -1.44 13.50
CA ASN A 240 -3.91 -1.46 14.36
C ASN A 240 -4.63 -0.10 14.34
N ASP A 241 -4.90 0.41 13.15
CA ASP A 241 -5.56 1.69 12.84
C ASP A 241 -4.83 2.96 13.29
N ALA A 242 -3.62 2.87 13.85
CA ALA A 242 -2.86 4.05 14.25
C ALA A 242 -2.39 4.89 13.05
N TYR A 243 -2.11 4.26 11.91
CA TYR A 243 -1.68 4.88 10.67
C TYR A 243 -2.45 4.26 9.49
N PRO A 244 -3.72 4.64 9.24
CA PRO A 244 -4.58 3.92 8.29
C PRO A 244 -4.27 4.23 6.82
N THR A 245 -3.58 5.34 6.51
CA THR A 245 -3.40 5.82 5.14
C THR A 245 -2.02 5.45 4.60
N ARG A 246 -1.95 4.80 3.44
CA ARG A 246 -0.66 4.52 2.78
C ARG A 246 -0.16 5.70 1.97
N VAL A 247 1.13 6.01 2.12
CA VAL A 247 1.80 7.09 1.37
C VAL A 247 2.98 6.60 0.54
N THR A 248 3.60 5.49 0.94
CA THR A 248 4.61 4.78 0.14
C THR A 248 4.48 3.25 0.34
N PRO A 249 5.22 2.41 -0.39
CA PRO A 249 5.23 0.96 -0.15
C PRO A 249 5.61 0.55 1.29
N ALA A 250 6.39 1.36 2.01
CA ALA A 250 6.89 1.05 3.35
C ALA A 250 6.46 2.07 4.42
N THR A 251 5.60 3.02 4.07
CA THR A 251 5.21 4.14 4.95
C THR A 251 3.70 4.27 5.01
N CYS A 252 3.19 4.26 6.24
CA CYS A 252 1.81 4.56 6.58
C CYS A 252 1.75 5.91 7.30
N CYS A 253 0.61 6.59 7.24
CA CYS A 253 0.37 7.93 7.76
C CYS A 253 -0.89 7.93 8.64
N ALA A 254 -0.86 8.67 9.75
CA ALA A 254 -1.97 8.82 10.69
C ALA A 254 -3.11 9.71 10.15
N GLY A 255 -2.79 10.63 9.24
CA GLY A 255 -3.75 11.54 8.60
C GLY A 255 -4.18 11.09 7.21
N SER A 256 -4.77 12.02 6.45
CA SER A 256 -5.14 11.80 5.04
C SER A 256 -4.82 13.05 4.20
N GLY A 257 -4.66 12.87 2.89
CA GLY A 257 -4.38 13.98 1.97
C GLY A 257 -3.11 14.75 2.32
N LEU A 258 -3.24 16.07 2.53
CA LEU A 258 -2.10 16.95 2.82
C LEU A 258 -1.52 16.77 4.23
N ASP A 259 -2.26 16.16 5.17
CA ASP A 259 -1.74 15.89 6.52
C ASP A 259 -0.55 14.94 6.50
N CYS A 260 -0.45 14.11 5.47
CA CYS A 260 0.66 13.19 5.27
C CYS A 260 1.92 13.83 4.67
N LEU A 261 1.93 15.16 4.49
CA LEU A 261 3.15 15.89 4.19
C LEU A 261 3.96 16.20 5.47
N ASP A 262 3.37 16.00 6.66
CA ASP A 262 4.08 16.09 7.94
C ASP A 262 4.70 14.74 8.30
N PHE A 263 6.02 14.60 8.09
CA PHE A 263 6.80 13.40 8.40
C PHE A 263 6.71 12.94 9.87
N ARG A 264 6.19 13.77 10.77
CA ARG A 264 5.94 13.39 12.18
C ARG A 264 4.68 12.52 12.34
N LYS A 265 3.79 12.54 11.35
CA LYS A 265 2.58 11.70 11.28
C LYS A 265 2.79 10.43 10.47
N ASP A 266 4.00 10.21 9.97
CA ASP A 266 4.37 9.03 9.19
C ASP A 266 5.03 7.97 10.06
N TYR A 267 4.72 6.71 9.77
CA TYR A 267 5.39 5.55 10.31
C TYR A 267 5.94 4.71 9.17
N THR A 268 7.27 4.61 9.11
CA THR A 268 7.97 3.84 8.09
C THR A 268 8.53 2.56 8.70
N SER A 269 8.12 1.41 8.19
CA SER A 269 8.70 0.10 8.53
C SER A 269 8.84 -0.75 7.28
N LYS A 270 9.93 -1.51 7.20
CA LYS A 270 10.13 -2.53 6.15
C LYS A 270 9.02 -3.59 6.16
N GLU A 271 8.35 -3.79 7.29
CA GLU A 271 7.26 -4.75 7.44
C GLU A 271 5.98 -4.31 6.71
N PHE A 272 5.88 -3.04 6.29
CA PHE A 272 4.71 -2.53 5.59
C PHE A 272 4.74 -2.78 4.08
N ALA A 273 5.90 -3.16 3.55
CA ALA A 273 6.12 -3.52 2.15
C ALA A 273 5.83 -5.01 1.91
N ILE A 274 4.70 -5.50 2.43
CA ILE A 274 4.23 -6.88 2.28
C ILE A 274 2.84 -6.89 1.65
N GLY A 275 2.50 -7.93 0.87
CA GLY A 275 1.12 -8.25 0.49
C GLY A 275 0.36 -8.91 1.64
N GLY A 276 -0.96 -8.78 1.65
CA GLY A 276 -1.92 -9.40 2.57
C GLY A 276 -2.12 -10.90 2.32
N GLY A 277 -1.83 -11.40 1.11
CA GLY A 277 -1.80 -12.85 0.82
C GLY A 277 -0.78 -13.64 1.67
N ALA A 278 0.11 -12.95 2.38
CA ALA A 278 0.94 -13.55 3.42
C ALA A 278 0.16 -13.68 4.73
N ILE A 279 -0.31 -14.89 5.05
CA ILE A 279 -0.86 -15.22 6.36
C ILE A 279 0.32 -15.29 7.36
N GLY A 280 0.65 -14.18 8.03
CA GLY A 280 1.67 -14.15 9.11
C GLY A 280 2.42 -12.82 9.25
N ARG A 281 3.21 -12.67 10.34
CA ARG A 281 4.16 -11.55 10.49
C ARG A 281 5.32 -11.74 9.51
N GLY A 282 5.24 -11.02 8.39
CA GLY A 282 6.24 -11.04 7.33
C GLY A 282 5.93 -12.14 6.30
N ALA A 283 6.13 -11.83 5.02
CA ALA A 283 5.88 -12.75 3.90
C ALA A 283 6.78 -14.00 3.89
N CYS A 284 7.66 -14.14 4.88
CA CYS A 284 8.67 -15.18 4.99
C CYS A 284 8.51 -15.90 6.33
N GLN A 285 8.99 -17.15 6.40
CA GLN A 285 8.96 -17.91 7.65
C GLN A 285 9.81 -17.23 8.75
N GLU A 286 9.64 -17.63 10.01
CA GLU A 286 10.37 -17.02 11.16
C GLU A 286 11.90 -17.12 11.01
N ASP A 287 12.37 -18.12 10.26
CA ASP A 287 13.77 -18.39 9.96
C ASP A 287 14.24 -17.79 8.62
N GLU A 288 13.39 -16.97 8.00
CA GLU A 288 13.63 -16.29 6.74
C GLU A 288 13.59 -14.75 6.89
N GLU A 289 14.12 -14.06 5.89
CA GLU A 289 14.10 -12.60 5.79
C GLU A 289 13.77 -12.19 4.36
N LEU A 290 12.98 -11.12 4.24
CA LEU A 290 12.59 -10.54 2.97
C LEU A 290 13.70 -9.65 2.42
N LEU A 291 14.17 -9.96 1.21
CA LEU A 291 15.06 -9.09 0.44
C LEU A 291 14.52 -8.97 -0.98
N MET A 292 14.21 -7.75 -1.40
CA MET A 292 13.70 -7.46 -2.76
C MET A 292 12.49 -8.33 -3.16
N GLY A 293 11.56 -8.54 -2.24
CA GLY A 293 10.33 -9.32 -2.50
C GLY A 293 10.51 -10.84 -2.50
N GLN A 294 11.72 -11.35 -2.24
CA GLN A 294 11.99 -12.78 -2.10
C GLN A 294 12.40 -13.12 -0.67
N CYS A 295 12.03 -14.33 -0.23
CA CYS A 295 12.36 -14.85 1.08
C CYS A 295 13.66 -15.66 1.01
N PHE A 296 14.62 -15.28 1.85
CA PHE A 296 15.89 -15.97 2.01
C PHE A 296 16.03 -16.46 3.43
N LYS A 297 16.71 -17.58 3.66
CA LYS A 297 17.09 -17.96 5.04
C LYS A 297 17.87 -16.83 5.70
N ARG A 298 17.61 -16.55 6.99
CA ARG A 298 18.26 -15.44 7.71
C ARG A 298 19.77 -15.61 7.71
N CYS A 299 20.50 -14.54 7.39
CA CYS A 299 21.96 -14.51 7.44
C CYS A 299 22.51 -14.91 8.82
N ALA A 300 21.79 -14.56 9.89
CA ALA A 300 22.06 -15.01 11.26
C ALA A 300 22.10 -16.55 11.40
N LEU A 301 21.18 -17.27 10.74
CA LEU A 301 21.15 -18.73 10.80
C LEU A 301 22.23 -19.35 9.91
N LEU A 302 22.38 -18.83 8.69
CA LEU A 302 23.36 -19.32 7.71
C LEU A 302 24.82 -19.14 8.16
N THR A 303 25.08 -18.21 9.06
CA THR A 303 26.44 -17.86 9.53
C THR A 303 26.67 -18.12 11.01
N GLY A 304 25.73 -18.75 11.71
CA GLY A 304 25.85 -18.96 13.16
C GLY A 304 25.98 -17.65 13.95
N ASN A 305 25.21 -16.64 13.56
CA ASN A 305 25.20 -15.26 14.07
C ASN A 305 26.48 -14.44 13.80
N GLU A 306 27.43 -14.93 13.00
CA GLU A 306 28.65 -14.18 12.69
C GLU A 306 28.36 -12.96 11.77
N TYR A 307 27.42 -13.09 10.84
CA TYR A 307 26.98 -12.04 9.92
C TYR A 307 25.45 -11.94 9.96
N PRO A 308 24.84 -11.23 10.91
CA PRO A 308 23.39 -11.29 11.13
C PRO A 308 22.56 -10.49 10.11
N LEU A 309 23.15 -9.56 9.37
CA LEU A 309 22.44 -8.66 8.46
C LEU A 309 22.59 -9.08 7.00
N ARG A 310 21.54 -9.00 6.20
CA ARG A 310 21.60 -9.25 4.75
C ARG A 310 21.75 -7.98 3.93
N LEU A 311 22.64 -7.99 2.95
CA LEU A 311 22.81 -6.89 1.98
C LEU A 311 22.34 -7.26 0.58
N ALA A 312 22.61 -8.49 0.16
CA ALA A 312 22.22 -9.04 -1.14
C ALA A 312 21.78 -10.49 -0.99
N ALA A 313 21.28 -11.09 -2.09
CA ALA A 313 20.84 -12.49 -2.10
C ALA A 313 21.95 -13.47 -1.66
N ALA A 314 23.21 -13.16 -1.95
CA ALA A 314 24.36 -13.99 -1.59
C ALA A 314 25.31 -13.34 -0.56
N THR A 315 24.96 -12.19 0.01
CA THR A 315 25.87 -11.37 0.83
C THR A 315 25.28 -11.03 2.19
N CYS A 316 25.98 -11.46 3.24
CA CYS A 316 25.68 -11.15 4.63
C CYS A 316 26.75 -10.20 5.22
N CYS A 317 26.38 -9.45 6.24
CA CYS A 317 27.18 -8.40 6.87
C CYS A 317 27.27 -8.59 8.40
N LYS A 318 28.47 -8.41 8.93
CA LYS A 318 28.83 -8.55 10.36
C LYS A 318 28.54 -7.31 11.21
N ALA A 319 28.31 -6.16 10.59
CA ALA A 319 28.06 -4.94 11.33
C ALA A 319 26.75 -5.01 12.13
N HIS A 320 26.69 -4.28 13.25
CA HIS A 320 25.46 -4.17 14.04
C HIS A 320 24.38 -3.32 13.39
N SER A 321 24.74 -2.48 12.40
CA SER A 321 23.79 -1.66 11.66
C SER A 321 24.12 -1.67 10.16
N ARG A 322 23.07 -1.53 9.36
CA ARG A 322 23.20 -1.43 7.90
C ARG A 322 23.85 -0.11 7.47
N LEU A 323 23.41 0.98 8.09
CA LEU A 323 23.85 2.34 7.77
C LEU A 323 25.05 2.77 8.62
N PRO A 324 25.83 3.76 8.16
CA PRO A 324 26.86 4.39 8.96
C PRO A 324 26.31 4.92 10.28
N HIS A 325 27.04 4.70 11.37
CA HIS A 325 26.65 5.14 12.70
C HIS A 325 27.89 5.51 13.52
N LYS A 326 27.68 6.29 14.58
CA LYS A 326 28.74 6.68 15.52
C LYS A 326 28.64 5.80 16.77
N ARG A 327 29.71 5.08 17.12
CA ARG A 327 29.77 4.27 18.36
C ARG A 327 31.05 4.62 19.11
N GLY A 328 30.90 5.16 20.33
CA GLY A 328 32.03 5.60 21.14
C GLY A 328 32.83 6.73 20.48
N GLY A 329 32.17 7.68 19.82
CA GLY A 329 32.85 8.81 19.18
C GLY A 329 33.37 8.53 17.76
N VAL A 330 33.52 7.26 17.36
CA VAL A 330 34.09 6.87 16.07
C VAL A 330 33.01 6.55 15.05
N TRP A 331 33.14 7.09 13.84
CA TRP A 331 32.29 6.76 12.70
C TRP A 331 32.63 5.37 12.19
N ARG A 332 31.60 4.53 12.07
CA ARG A 332 31.69 3.21 11.43
C ARG A 332 30.78 3.23 10.21
N LEU A 333 31.27 2.72 9.09
CA LEU A 333 30.50 2.63 7.84
C LEU A 333 29.39 1.56 7.89
N GLY A 334 29.34 0.75 8.94
CA GLY A 334 28.35 -0.33 9.08
C GLY A 334 28.57 -1.39 8.00
N CYS A 335 27.52 -1.72 7.28
CA CYS A 335 27.56 -2.64 6.15
C CYS A 335 28.02 -2.01 4.83
N LEU A 336 28.40 -0.73 4.83
CA LEU A 336 29.06 -0.12 3.68
C LEU A 336 30.59 -0.33 3.69
N ASP A 337 31.14 -0.95 4.74
CA ASP A 337 32.53 -1.39 4.75
C ASP A 337 32.61 -2.82 4.19
N PRO A 338 33.21 -3.04 3.00
CA PRO A 338 33.26 -4.36 2.38
C PRO A 338 34.02 -5.40 3.20
N ARG A 339 34.82 -4.97 4.19
CA ARG A 339 35.50 -5.88 5.14
C ARG A 339 34.54 -6.53 6.12
N ASN A 340 33.34 -5.99 6.28
CA ASN A 340 32.29 -6.56 7.12
C ASN A 340 31.39 -7.54 6.35
N ASP A 341 31.62 -7.72 5.05
CA ASP A 341 30.76 -8.51 4.18
C ASP A 341 31.34 -9.90 3.95
N LYS A 342 30.44 -10.88 3.83
CA LYS A 342 30.76 -12.25 3.45
C LYS A 342 29.79 -12.66 2.36
N THR A 343 30.35 -12.96 1.19
CA THR A 343 29.59 -13.42 0.03
C THR A 343 29.86 -14.90 -0.20
N ARG A 344 28.80 -15.71 -0.27
CA ARG A 344 28.88 -17.14 -0.57
C ARG A 344 27.67 -17.55 -1.39
N ALA A 345 27.87 -18.42 -2.37
CA ALA A 345 26.76 -18.99 -3.14
C ALA A 345 25.72 -19.68 -2.25
N SER A 346 26.17 -20.33 -1.16
CA SER A 346 25.31 -20.96 -0.16
C SER A 346 24.46 -20.00 0.68
N PHE A 347 24.63 -18.68 0.54
CA PHE A 347 23.75 -17.69 1.18
C PHE A 347 22.54 -17.33 0.32
N ASN A 348 22.59 -17.69 -0.97
CA ASN A 348 21.50 -17.59 -1.92
C ASN A 348 20.57 -18.82 -1.81
N THR A 349 20.29 -19.23 -0.58
CA THR A 349 19.34 -20.29 -0.29
C THR A 349 18.00 -19.62 -0.10
N ALA A 350 17.13 -19.77 -1.10
CA ALA A 350 15.73 -19.45 -0.95
C ALA A 350 15.19 -20.17 0.29
N GLY A 351 14.26 -19.53 0.99
CA GLY A 351 13.53 -20.17 2.06
C GLY A 351 13.02 -21.56 1.65
N ASP A 352 12.83 -22.46 2.62
CA ASP A 352 12.13 -23.72 2.35
C ASP A 352 10.65 -23.39 2.20
N SER A 353 10.31 -22.69 1.11
CA SER A 353 8.94 -22.58 0.63
C SER A 353 8.49 -24.01 0.39
N ARG A 354 7.73 -24.58 1.35
CA ARG A 354 7.11 -25.88 1.16
C ARG A 354 6.47 -25.86 -0.24
N PRO A 355 6.59 -26.93 -1.04
CA PRO A 355 5.79 -27.04 -2.25
C PRO A 355 4.32 -27.03 -1.84
N GLY A 356 3.70 -25.84 -1.89
CA GLY A 356 2.37 -25.55 -1.31
C GLY A 356 2.27 -24.25 -0.50
N THR A 357 3.38 -23.67 -0.04
CA THR A 357 3.42 -22.36 0.65
C THR A 357 4.22 -21.38 -0.20
N VAL A 358 3.49 -20.70 -1.09
CA VAL A 358 3.86 -19.48 -1.82
C VAL A 358 5.26 -19.51 -2.45
N ALA A 359 5.36 -20.18 -3.59
CA ALA A 359 6.26 -19.70 -4.62
C ALA A 359 5.68 -18.37 -5.13
N ASN A 360 6.11 -17.25 -4.55
CA ASN A 360 5.83 -15.93 -5.09
C ASN A 360 6.68 -15.74 -6.36
N THR A 361 6.38 -16.52 -7.40
CA THR A 361 6.93 -16.31 -8.76
C THR A 361 6.36 -15.05 -9.40
N ARG A 362 5.48 -14.32 -8.71
CA ARG A 362 4.98 -13.01 -9.12
C ARG A 362 5.16 -11.99 -8.00
N ALA A 363 6.40 -11.67 -7.68
CA ALA A 363 6.69 -10.26 -7.47
C ALA A 363 6.19 -9.56 -8.75
N HIS A 364 5.18 -8.71 -8.64
CA HIS A 364 4.61 -7.96 -9.76
C HIS A 364 5.67 -6.99 -10.33
N LEU A 365 6.63 -7.51 -11.09
CA LEU A 365 7.33 -6.76 -12.13
C LEU A 365 6.32 -6.45 -13.24
N PRO A 366 6.47 -5.33 -13.96
CA PRO A 366 5.52 -4.94 -15.00
C PRO A 366 5.33 -6.10 -15.98
N LEU A 367 4.08 -6.50 -16.15
CA LEU A 367 3.66 -7.61 -17.02
C LEU A 367 4.12 -7.33 -18.45
N ASN A 368 5.29 -7.86 -18.84
CA ASN A 368 5.81 -7.81 -20.20
C ASN A 368 4.99 -8.65 -21.20
N ASN A 369 3.94 -9.36 -20.75
CA ASN A 369 3.17 -10.30 -21.57
C ASN A 369 1.71 -9.88 -21.83
N LEU A 370 1.42 -8.57 -21.81
CA LEU A 370 0.15 -8.03 -22.35
C LEU A 370 0.28 -7.53 -23.80
N THR A 371 1.17 -8.11 -24.61
CA THR A 371 1.00 -8.05 -26.07
C THR A 371 0.01 -9.13 -26.48
N GLU A 372 -1.22 -8.69 -26.74
CA GLU A 372 -2.21 -9.30 -27.65
C GLU A 372 -1.99 -10.80 -27.96
N ALA A 373 -2.63 -11.66 -27.16
CA ALA A 373 -2.92 -13.01 -27.63
C ALA A 373 -3.93 -12.90 -28.78
N ARG A 374 -3.41 -12.97 -30.00
CA ARG A 374 -4.13 -13.07 -31.27
C ARG A 374 -5.16 -14.21 -31.16
N SER A 375 -6.44 -13.86 -31.22
CA SER A 375 -7.56 -14.79 -31.24
C SER A 375 -7.35 -15.80 -32.38
N SER A 376 -6.97 -17.02 -32.03
CA SER A 376 -6.93 -18.11 -33.00
C SER A 376 -8.36 -18.63 -33.12
N ALA A 377 -9.02 -18.25 -34.21
CA ALA A 377 -10.29 -18.82 -34.61
C ALA A 377 -10.14 -20.34 -34.77
N ALA A 378 -10.80 -21.09 -33.90
CA ALA A 378 -11.00 -22.52 -34.11
C ALA A 378 -12.02 -22.68 -35.25
N ILE A 379 -11.52 -23.03 -36.43
CA ILE A 379 -12.33 -23.57 -37.52
C ILE A 379 -12.75 -24.98 -37.08
N VAL A 380 -14.03 -25.13 -36.74
CA VAL A 380 -14.68 -26.43 -36.63
C VAL A 380 -15.00 -26.89 -38.04
N HIS A 381 -14.28 -27.91 -38.54
CA HIS A 381 -14.71 -28.64 -39.73
C HIS A 381 -15.84 -29.59 -39.35
N SER A 382 -16.92 -29.49 -40.14
CA SER A 382 -18.08 -30.39 -40.16
C SER A 382 -17.73 -31.80 -40.61
#